data_AF-A0A3A8QES6-F1
#
_entry.id   AF-A0A3A8QES6-F1
#
_cell.length_a   1.000
_cell.length_b   1.000
_cell.length_c   1.000
_cell.angle_alpha   90.00
_cell.angle_beta   90.00
_cell.angle_gamma   90.00
#
_symmetry.space_group_name_H-M   'P 1'
#
loop_
_entity.id
_entity.type
_entity.pdbx_description
1 polymer ?
#
loop_
_entity_poly.entity_id
_entity_poly.type
_entity_poly.pdbx_seq_one_letter_code
_entity_poly.pdbx_strand_id
1 'polypeptide(L)'
;MNPQQPSKTSPVVSLLLSLAAVATGCGAGSEAPSGVASQSQSLEGLPATCQDIRTAQPSAPDGPYLLYVGGKAALAWTAWCHDMAGTPKEYLTLEQTGSGSNYSQYLAGGNSTGTTVRTSYTRLRINPVTLRVDTADPTFSTSTGSLLHSPVQVTSMPYAVGMSCNSTQAQAQVDLRGTPFAVAPGQLSLGGSSPQGSAVYSEADQVVGLSGGGSCGWMGPPGSYNPFNQSGAALQLQYRSNALPTTCQDLQASQPGSPDGDYTLYVNRDGLKPWVAYCRNMAGTPSEYLTLAQTGASSNYSQYTAGGNSPGTHVRTVYTRLRLDPVTLRVNTADQTFSTSTGALSHGGAPVTSMPYAAAMGCSTWGVGNVDLRGTPFAVAPGQFRVGGISSSGSFNYSQANQVVALSGYGGCGWVGPVGSFNPFNQSGQPLPLVYAAPQ
;
A
#
# COMPACT_ATOMS: atom_id res chain seq x y z
N MET A 1 -20.24 -51.05 -7.72
CA MET A 1 -21.58 -51.54 -7.34
C MET A 1 -21.76 -51.32 -5.85
N ASN A 2 -22.80 -50.56 -5.47
CA ASN A 2 -23.43 -50.55 -4.13
C ASN A 2 -24.01 -51.95 -3.83
N PRO A 3 -24.44 -52.37 -2.60
CA PRO A 3 -25.37 -51.65 -1.70
C PRO A 3 -25.06 -51.90 -0.18
N GLN A 4 -25.76 -51.48 0.89
CA GLN A 4 -26.94 -50.64 1.19
C GLN A 4 -26.94 -50.29 2.71
N GLN A 5 -27.68 -49.24 3.06
CA GLN A 5 -28.06 -48.69 4.38
C GLN A 5 -29.16 -49.53 5.11
N PRO A 6 -29.53 -49.31 6.41
CA PRO A 6 -30.47 -48.22 6.85
C PRO A 6 -30.20 -47.62 8.28
N SER A 7 -30.43 -46.32 8.57
CA SER A 7 -31.62 -45.55 9.08
C SER A 7 -31.96 -45.76 10.59
N LYS A 8 -31.89 -44.77 11.50
CA LYS A 8 -32.73 -43.57 11.88
C LYS A 8 -33.60 -43.82 13.13
N THR A 9 -33.50 -42.95 14.17
CA THR A 9 -34.54 -42.05 14.76
C THR A 9 -34.35 -41.73 16.26
N SER A 10 -34.50 -40.43 16.60
CA SER A 10 -34.60 -39.84 17.97
C SER A 10 -35.97 -40.04 18.62
N PRO A 11 -36.13 -39.63 19.89
CA PRO A 11 -37.30 -38.84 20.26
C PRO A 11 -36.99 -37.57 21.08
N VAL A 12 -37.91 -36.62 20.93
CA VAL A 12 -38.12 -35.37 21.68
C VAL A 12 -39.11 -35.67 22.82
N VAL A 13 -38.95 -35.04 23.99
CA VAL A 13 -39.97 -34.97 25.05
C VAL A 13 -40.12 -33.53 25.55
N SER A 14 -41.36 -33.08 25.67
CA SER A 14 -41.82 -31.82 26.29
C SER A 14 -42.88 -32.15 27.38
N LEU A 15 -42.92 -31.38 28.48
CA LEU A 15 -44.06 -30.97 29.36
C LEU A 15 -43.47 -30.60 30.75
N LEU A 16 -43.52 -29.36 31.25
CA LEU A 16 -44.61 -28.55 31.88
C LEU A 16 -44.91 -28.84 33.38
N LEU A 17 -45.14 -27.72 34.10
CA LEU A 17 -45.85 -27.47 35.39
C LEU A 17 -45.09 -27.31 36.72
N SER A 18 -44.98 -26.03 37.13
CA SER A 18 -45.60 -25.37 38.30
C SER A 18 -45.08 -25.52 39.75
N LEU A 19 -45.21 -24.38 40.46
CA LEU A 19 -45.34 -24.07 41.91
C LEU A 19 -44.24 -23.09 42.38
N ALA A 20 -44.44 -22.08 43.23
CA ALA A 20 -45.59 -21.38 43.80
C ALA A 20 -45.01 -20.12 44.50
N ALA A 21 -45.79 -19.04 44.61
CA ALA A 21 -45.39 -17.83 45.35
C ALA A 21 -45.79 -17.94 46.83
N VAL A 22 -44.93 -17.45 47.73
CA VAL A 22 -45.32 -17.00 49.08
C VAL A 22 -44.55 -15.71 49.41
N ALA A 23 -45.26 -14.74 49.96
CA ALA A 23 -44.82 -13.39 50.24
C ALA A 23 -44.61 -13.12 51.74
N THR A 24 -43.91 -12.00 52.00
CA THR A 24 -43.91 -11.12 53.19
C THR A 24 -43.20 -11.54 54.49
N GLY A 25 -42.37 -10.63 55.03
CA GLY A 25 -42.18 -10.49 56.48
C GLY A 25 -40.84 -9.94 57.02
N CYS A 26 -40.66 -8.61 56.97
CA CYS A 26 -40.02 -7.70 57.94
C CYS A 26 -38.64 -7.95 58.61
N GLY A 27 -37.77 -6.93 58.53
CA GLY A 27 -37.03 -6.43 59.71
C GLY A 27 -35.56 -6.00 59.52
N ALA A 28 -35.33 -4.67 59.52
CA ALA A 28 -34.14 -3.89 59.97
C ALA A 28 -32.71 -4.43 59.68
N GLY A 29 -31.79 -3.72 59.04
CA GLY A 29 -31.53 -2.28 59.02
C GLY A 29 -30.07 -2.06 59.47
N SER A 30 -29.16 -1.81 58.52
CA SER A 30 -27.87 -1.17 58.75
C SER A 30 -27.20 -0.86 57.40
N GLU A 31 -26.87 0.40 57.20
CA GLU A 31 -26.26 0.98 56.00
C GLU A 31 -24.91 0.33 55.65
N ALA A 32 -24.68 0.12 54.35
CA ALA A 32 -23.39 -0.19 53.76
C ALA A 32 -23.26 0.51 52.40
N PRO A 33 -22.04 0.87 51.99
CA PRO A 33 -21.78 2.09 51.22
C PRO A 33 -22.08 1.96 49.73
N SER A 34 -22.31 3.12 49.13
CA SER A 34 -22.34 3.44 47.71
C SER A 34 -21.62 2.42 46.83
N GLY A 35 -22.41 1.75 45.98
CA GLY A 35 -21.91 0.83 44.97
C GLY A 35 -20.87 1.50 44.09
N VAL A 36 -19.70 0.86 44.01
CA VAL A 36 -18.74 1.10 42.95
C VAL A 36 -19.46 0.79 41.64
N ALA A 37 -19.86 1.83 40.94
CA ALA A 37 -20.28 1.70 39.55
C ALA A 37 -19.07 1.18 38.77
N SER A 38 -19.05 -0.13 38.49
CA SER A 38 -18.26 -0.70 37.41
C SER A 38 -18.74 -0.06 36.12
N GLN A 39 -18.16 1.09 35.78
CA GLN A 39 -18.21 1.61 34.43
C GLN A 39 -17.30 0.70 33.60
N SER A 40 -17.84 -0.42 33.12
CA SER A 40 -17.38 -1.02 31.88
C SER A 40 -17.74 -0.03 30.77
N GLN A 41 -16.90 0.98 30.56
CA GLN A 41 -17.00 1.82 29.38
C GLN A 41 -16.84 0.91 28.17
N SER A 42 -17.90 0.83 27.38
CA SER A 42 -17.88 0.19 26.07
C SER A 42 -16.83 0.88 25.20
N LEU A 43 -15.90 0.11 24.66
CA LEU A 43 -14.98 0.53 23.59
C LEU A 43 -15.79 1.14 22.44
N GLU A 44 -15.84 2.47 22.33
CA GLU A 44 -16.42 3.17 21.17
C GLU A 44 -15.57 2.98 19.88
N GLY A 45 -14.45 2.28 19.97
CA GLY A 45 -13.65 1.78 18.84
C GLY A 45 -12.75 0.63 19.28
N LEU A 46 -12.34 -0.24 18.34
CA LEU A 46 -11.36 -1.29 18.62
C LEU A 46 -10.02 -0.66 19.06
N PRO A 47 -9.30 -1.23 20.04
CA PRO A 47 -8.12 -0.59 20.63
C PRO A 47 -7.04 -0.35 19.56
N ALA A 48 -6.61 0.90 19.40
CA ALA A 48 -5.56 1.28 18.46
C ALA A 48 -4.20 1.41 19.15
N THR A 49 -4.18 1.58 20.48
CA THR A 49 -2.99 1.76 21.31
C THR A 49 -2.99 0.83 22.53
N CYS A 50 -1.83 0.59 23.11
CA CYS A 50 -1.71 -0.09 24.40
C CYS A 50 -2.34 0.74 25.53
N GLN A 51 -2.39 2.06 25.39
CA GLN A 51 -3.08 2.94 26.33
C GLN A 51 -4.60 2.72 26.31
N ASP A 52 -5.21 2.41 25.15
CA ASP A 52 -6.64 2.07 25.07
C ASP A 52 -6.93 0.80 25.88
N ILE A 53 -6.06 -0.21 25.75
CA ILE A 53 -6.15 -1.47 26.50
C ILE A 53 -6.01 -1.21 27.99
N ARG A 54 -5.01 -0.45 28.42
CA ARG A 54 -4.83 -0.13 29.84
C ARG A 54 -6.01 0.66 30.41
N THR A 55 -6.60 1.55 29.62
CA THR A 55 -7.78 2.32 30.05
C THR A 55 -8.98 1.39 30.25
N ALA A 56 -9.19 0.43 29.34
CA ALA A 56 -10.24 -0.57 29.46
C ALA A 56 -9.97 -1.63 30.55
N GLN A 57 -8.69 -1.96 30.78
CA GLN A 57 -8.22 -2.95 31.74
C GLN A 57 -6.97 -2.43 32.49
N PRO A 58 -7.15 -1.68 33.60
CA PRO A 58 -6.03 -1.06 34.33
C PRO A 58 -4.99 -2.04 34.90
N SER A 59 -5.36 -3.31 35.06
CA SER A 59 -4.47 -4.39 35.53
C SER A 59 -3.84 -5.22 34.40
N ALA A 60 -4.01 -4.81 33.14
CA ALA A 60 -3.43 -5.50 31.99
C ALA A 60 -1.90 -5.57 32.12
N PRO A 61 -1.28 -6.76 32.09
CA PRO A 61 0.17 -6.91 32.19
C PRO A 61 0.87 -6.53 30.87
N ASP A 62 2.19 -6.34 30.90
CA ASP A 62 3.01 -6.34 29.70
C ASP A 62 2.81 -7.64 28.91
N GLY A 63 2.73 -7.55 27.58
CA GLY A 63 2.45 -8.72 26.76
C GLY A 63 1.99 -8.43 25.34
N PRO A 64 1.71 -9.48 24.55
CA PRO A 64 1.13 -9.34 23.23
C PRO A 64 -0.36 -8.99 23.32
N TYR A 65 -0.78 -7.97 22.58
CA TYR A 65 -2.18 -7.58 22.44
C TYR A 65 -2.52 -7.30 20.97
N LEU A 66 -3.77 -7.55 20.61
CA LEU A 66 -4.30 -7.23 19.29
C LEU A 66 -4.70 -5.74 19.24
N LEU A 67 -4.03 -4.97 18.39
CA LEU A 67 -4.34 -3.57 18.10
C LEU A 67 -4.87 -3.44 16.68
N TYR A 68 -5.54 -2.32 16.41
CA TYR A 68 -6.21 -2.07 15.14
C TYR A 68 -5.79 -0.70 14.59
N VAL A 69 -5.12 -0.67 13.43
CA VAL A 69 -4.66 0.59 12.84
C VAL A 69 -5.87 1.48 12.54
N GLY A 70 -5.90 2.67 13.15
CA GLY A 70 -7.03 3.60 13.06
C GLY A 70 -8.36 3.03 13.59
N GLY A 71 -8.32 2.04 14.50
CA GLY A 71 -9.51 1.40 15.07
C GLY A 71 -10.28 0.49 14.12
N LYS A 72 -9.69 0.11 12.97
CA LYS A 72 -10.37 -0.68 11.93
C LYS A 72 -10.12 -2.17 12.11
N ALA A 73 -11.19 -2.96 12.22
CA ALA A 73 -11.14 -4.41 12.38
C ALA A 73 -10.29 -5.13 11.30
N ALA A 74 -10.37 -4.66 10.06
CA ALA A 74 -9.62 -5.21 8.93
C ALA A 74 -8.11 -4.95 9.00
N LEU A 75 -7.66 -4.04 9.87
CA LEU A 75 -6.26 -3.62 10.03
C LEU A 75 -5.69 -4.05 11.38
N ALA A 76 -6.04 -5.27 11.81
CA ALA A 76 -5.56 -5.85 13.05
C ALA A 76 -4.08 -6.23 12.97
N TRP A 77 -3.36 -6.08 14.08
CA TRP A 77 -1.97 -6.54 14.22
C TRP A 77 -1.64 -6.76 15.69
N THR A 78 -0.70 -7.67 15.96
CA THR A 78 -0.27 -7.95 17.33
C THR A 78 0.88 -7.02 17.73
N ALA A 79 0.65 -6.17 18.71
CA ALA A 79 1.67 -5.35 19.35
C ALA A 79 2.15 -6.02 20.64
N TRP A 80 3.43 -5.86 20.97
CA TRP A 80 3.90 -6.06 22.33
C TRP A 80 3.71 -4.75 23.11
N CYS A 81 2.81 -4.75 24.07
CA CYS A 81 2.62 -3.65 25.00
C CYS A 81 3.61 -3.77 26.15
N HIS A 82 4.46 -2.76 26.30
CA HIS A 82 5.47 -2.68 27.36
C HIS A 82 5.16 -1.50 28.29
N ASP A 83 5.55 -1.62 29.56
CA ASP A 83 5.31 -0.63 30.61
C ASP A 83 3.81 -0.33 30.80
N MET A 84 2.99 -1.38 30.77
CA MET A 84 1.54 -1.31 30.97
C MET A 84 1.19 -0.79 32.38
N ALA A 85 2.05 -1.03 33.37
CA ALA A 85 1.91 -0.46 34.71
C ALA A 85 2.27 1.04 34.78
N GLY A 86 3.12 1.54 33.88
CA GLY A 86 3.67 2.90 33.84
C GLY A 86 3.08 3.75 32.72
N THR A 87 3.80 3.92 31.61
CA THR A 87 3.29 4.56 30.39
C THR A 87 3.41 3.56 29.23
N PRO A 88 2.29 2.93 28.81
CA PRO A 88 2.31 1.91 27.78
C PRO A 88 3.01 2.37 26.50
N LYS A 89 3.82 1.48 25.94
CA LYS A 89 4.52 1.67 24.66
C LYS A 89 4.29 0.45 23.78
N GLU A 90 4.02 0.71 22.51
CA GLU A 90 3.82 -0.31 21.48
C GLU A 90 5.15 -0.71 20.84
N TYR A 91 5.37 -2.02 20.76
CA TYR A 91 6.50 -2.59 20.06
C TYR A 91 6.01 -3.59 19.00
N LEU A 92 6.51 -3.44 17.78
CA LEU A 92 6.36 -4.44 16.72
C LEU A 92 7.28 -5.62 17.02
N THR A 93 6.72 -6.81 17.22
CA THR A 93 7.52 -8.03 17.40
C THR A 93 8.05 -8.51 16.06
N LEU A 94 9.35 -8.80 15.99
CA LEU A 94 10.00 -9.31 14.79
C LEU A 94 10.09 -10.83 14.88
N GLU A 95 9.51 -11.55 13.91
CA GLU A 95 9.56 -13.02 13.90
C GLU A 95 10.92 -13.55 13.42
N GLN A 96 11.62 -12.78 12.60
CA GLN A 96 12.90 -13.17 12.01
C GLN A 96 14.06 -12.65 12.88
N THR A 97 14.46 -13.40 13.90
CA THR A 97 15.50 -12.99 14.88
C THR A 97 16.84 -13.72 14.71
N GLY A 98 17.03 -14.46 13.63
CA GLY A 98 18.29 -15.15 13.33
C GLY A 98 19.44 -14.17 13.12
N SER A 99 20.70 -14.66 13.18
CA SER A 99 21.89 -13.81 13.02
C SER A 99 21.93 -13.05 11.69
N GLY A 100 21.28 -13.58 10.65
CA GLY A 100 21.16 -12.95 9.34
C GLY A 100 20.02 -11.93 9.22
N SER A 101 19.22 -11.70 10.27
CA SER A 101 18.02 -10.87 10.20
C SER A 101 17.95 -9.77 11.24
N ASN A 102 17.24 -8.70 10.89
CA ASN A 102 16.91 -7.58 11.77
C ASN A 102 18.11 -7.07 12.58
N TYR A 103 19.19 -6.74 11.86
CA TYR A 103 20.42 -6.24 12.44
C TYR A 103 20.92 -4.98 11.72
N SER A 104 21.68 -4.18 12.45
CA SER A 104 22.37 -2.98 11.95
C SER A 104 23.83 -3.03 12.35
N GLN A 105 24.69 -2.41 11.56
CA GLN A 105 26.12 -2.63 11.66
C GLN A 105 26.94 -1.39 11.33
N TYR A 106 27.99 -1.20 12.12
CA TYR A 106 29.08 -0.29 11.83
C TYR A 106 30.39 -1.06 11.78
N LEU A 107 30.94 -1.20 10.57
CA LEU A 107 32.25 -1.81 10.35
C LEU A 107 33.39 -0.97 10.93
N ALA A 108 34.22 -1.60 11.76
CA ALA A 108 35.48 -1.01 12.20
C ALA A 108 36.52 -0.97 11.06
N GLY A 109 37.48 -0.06 11.18
CA GLY A 109 38.58 0.18 10.25
C GLY A 109 38.66 1.63 9.79
N GLY A 110 39.75 1.98 9.09
CA GLY A 110 39.99 3.34 8.62
C GLY A 110 40.00 4.33 9.80
N ASN A 111 39.16 5.36 9.72
CA ASN A 111 39.01 6.38 10.77
C ASN A 111 38.21 5.91 11.99
N SER A 112 37.83 4.63 12.06
CA SER A 112 36.99 4.07 13.11
C SER A 112 37.63 2.83 13.73
N THR A 113 38.53 3.05 14.68
CA THR A 113 39.32 1.99 15.32
C THR A 113 38.52 1.22 16.36
N GLY A 114 38.82 -0.07 16.54
CA GLY A 114 38.13 -0.95 17.48
C GLY A 114 37.60 -2.21 16.82
N THR A 115 36.42 -2.66 17.24
CA THR A 115 35.72 -3.84 16.72
C THR A 115 34.38 -3.45 16.12
N THR A 116 33.97 -4.15 15.06
CA THR A 116 32.69 -3.92 14.38
C THR A 116 31.53 -3.94 15.37
N VAL A 117 30.73 -2.90 15.37
CA VAL A 117 29.52 -2.82 16.18
C VAL A 117 28.38 -3.45 15.41
N ARG A 118 27.70 -4.42 16.00
CA ARG A 118 26.52 -5.07 15.42
C ARG A 118 25.41 -5.12 16.46
N THR A 119 24.28 -4.53 16.11
CA THR A 119 23.08 -4.48 16.96
C THR A 119 21.97 -5.28 16.29
N SER A 120 21.44 -6.27 17.00
CA SER A 120 20.32 -7.12 16.58
C SER A 120 19.06 -6.77 17.36
N TYR A 121 17.91 -6.84 16.71
CA TYR A 121 16.63 -6.42 17.25
C TYR A 121 15.64 -7.58 17.30
N THR A 122 14.88 -7.68 18.39
CA THR A 122 13.76 -8.62 18.54
C THR A 122 12.41 -7.93 18.50
N ARG A 123 12.37 -6.63 18.83
CA ARG A 123 11.18 -5.78 18.69
C ARG A 123 11.59 -4.35 18.34
N LEU A 124 10.68 -3.62 17.71
CA LEU A 124 10.88 -2.23 17.30
C LEU A 124 9.81 -1.35 17.93
N ARG A 125 10.21 -0.25 18.59
CA ARG A 125 9.25 0.73 19.10
C ARG A 125 8.53 1.39 17.92
N ILE A 126 7.21 1.36 17.92
CA ILE A 126 6.40 1.84 16.81
C ILE A 126 5.28 2.75 17.32
N ASN A 127 5.05 3.88 16.66
CA ASN A 127 3.84 4.65 16.87
C ASN A 127 2.68 3.98 16.10
N PRO A 128 1.63 3.46 16.76
CA PRO A 128 0.57 2.69 16.11
C PRO A 128 -0.35 3.54 15.22
N VAL A 129 -0.35 4.86 15.40
CA VAL A 129 -1.14 5.82 14.62
C VAL A 129 -0.41 6.23 13.35
N THR A 130 0.88 6.55 13.47
CA THR A 130 1.68 7.03 12.34
C THR A 130 2.47 5.94 11.64
N LEU A 131 2.54 4.72 12.21
CA LEU A 131 3.36 3.59 11.76
C LEU A 131 4.86 3.94 11.61
N ARG A 132 5.34 4.89 12.43
CA ARG A 132 6.75 5.28 12.45
C ARG A 132 7.47 4.49 13.53
N VAL A 133 8.56 3.84 13.14
CA VAL A 133 9.47 3.16 14.05
C VAL A 133 10.49 4.15 14.58
N ASP A 134 10.65 4.16 15.90
CA ASP A 134 11.76 4.81 16.58
C ASP A 134 12.98 3.88 16.52
N THR A 135 13.88 4.13 15.56
CA THR A 135 15.03 3.26 15.31
C THR A 135 16.12 3.35 16.38
N ALA A 136 16.07 4.40 17.21
CA ALA A 136 17.04 4.64 18.28
C ALA A 136 16.70 3.89 19.57
N ASP A 137 15.47 3.37 19.70
CA ASP A 137 15.03 2.69 20.91
C ASP A 137 15.80 1.37 21.12
N PRO A 138 16.55 1.22 22.22
CA PRO A 138 17.39 0.05 22.44
C PRO A 138 16.67 -1.07 23.22
N THR A 139 15.42 -0.88 23.63
CA THR A 139 14.73 -1.68 24.67
C THR A 139 14.75 -3.19 24.39
N PHE A 140 14.58 -3.56 23.12
CA PHE A 140 14.57 -4.96 22.68
C PHE A 140 15.68 -5.26 21.67
N SER A 141 16.87 -4.69 21.93
CA SER A 141 18.07 -4.88 21.11
C SER A 141 19.24 -5.45 21.92
N THR A 142 20.13 -6.16 21.23
CA THR A 142 21.40 -6.64 21.78
C THR A 142 22.52 -6.18 20.86
N SER A 143 23.58 -5.60 21.43
CA SER A 143 24.73 -5.11 20.67
C SER A 143 26.02 -5.81 21.07
N THR A 144 26.92 -5.98 20.10
CA THR A 144 28.28 -6.49 20.29
C THR A 144 29.29 -5.57 19.63
N GLY A 145 30.53 -5.60 20.11
CA GLY A 145 31.61 -4.77 19.61
C GLY A 145 31.61 -3.35 20.16
N SER A 146 32.68 -2.62 19.86
CA SER A 146 32.83 -1.20 20.15
C SER A 146 33.93 -0.61 19.29
N LEU A 147 33.68 0.58 18.74
CA LEU A 147 34.65 1.34 17.96
C LEU A 147 34.62 2.82 18.33
N LEU A 148 35.66 3.54 17.95
CA LEU A 148 35.77 4.99 18.15
C LEU A 148 35.43 5.72 16.84
N HIS A 149 34.28 6.40 16.79
CA HIS A 149 33.98 7.42 15.78
C HIS A 149 34.33 8.78 16.38
N SER A 150 35.62 9.16 16.29
CA SER A 150 36.21 10.22 17.10
C SER A 150 35.34 11.50 17.17
N PRO A 151 35.06 12.04 18.37
CA PRO A 151 35.54 11.58 19.68
C PRO A 151 34.63 10.53 20.36
N VAL A 152 33.57 10.07 19.70
CA VAL A 152 32.50 9.28 20.32
C VAL A 152 32.78 7.79 20.28
N GLN A 153 32.67 7.13 21.43
CA GLN A 153 32.63 5.68 21.48
C GLN A 153 31.26 5.17 21.02
N VAL A 154 31.28 4.31 20.00
CA VAL A 154 30.09 3.65 19.47
C VAL A 154 30.00 2.25 20.07
N THR A 155 28.83 1.94 20.63
CA THR A 155 28.53 0.63 21.25
C THR A 155 27.23 0.03 20.74
N SER A 156 26.40 0.78 20.02
CA SER A 156 25.21 0.27 19.34
C SER A 156 24.92 1.03 18.04
N MET A 157 24.09 0.43 17.21
CA MET A 157 23.61 0.97 15.94
C MET A 157 22.09 1.02 15.95
N PRO A 158 21.46 2.17 15.62
CA PRO A 158 20.04 2.26 15.34
C PRO A 158 19.59 1.25 14.28
N TYR A 159 18.32 0.84 14.35
CA TYR A 159 17.74 -0.11 13.41
C TYR A 159 17.73 0.43 11.98
N ALA A 160 17.86 -0.47 11.01
CA ALA A 160 17.93 -0.18 9.57
C ALA A 160 19.12 0.72 9.17
N VAL A 161 20.30 0.53 9.78
CA VAL A 161 21.51 1.31 9.46
C VAL A 161 22.71 0.42 9.15
N GLY A 162 23.34 0.67 8.00
CA GLY A 162 24.69 0.18 7.67
C GLY A 162 25.65 1.36 7.54
N MET A 163 26.76 1.36 8.29
CA MET A 163 27.73 2.46 8.33
C MET A 163 29.19 2.00 8.27
N SER A 164 30.06 2.78 7.64
CA SER A 164 31.51 2.58 7.73
C SER A 164 32.31 3.85 7.42
N CYS A 165 33.57 3.87 7.87
CA CYS A 165 34.54 4.94 7.62
C CYS A 165 35.83 4.47 6.91
N ASN A 166 35.77 3.33 6.21
CA ASN A 166 36.94 2.64 5.66
C ASN A 166 36.79 2.27 4.18
N SER A 167 35.85 2.90 3.45
CA SER A 167 35.52 2.58 2.06
C SER A 167 34.95 1.18 1.81
N THR A 168 34.65 0.40 2.84
CA THR A 168 33.95 -0.90 2.74
C THR A 168 32.47 -0.71 3.08
N GLN A 169 31.54 -1.40 2.43
CA GLN A 169 30.11 -1.24 2.77
C GLN A 169 29.70 -2.20 3.89
N ALA A 170 29.26 -1.63 5.01
CA ALA A 170 28.64 -2.39 6.09
C ALA A 170 27.25 -2.87 5.67
N GLN A 171 26.92 -4.10 6.06
CA GLN A 171 25.62 -4.70 5.76
C GLN A 171 24.67 -4.49 6.92
N ALA A 172 23.39 -4.28 6.62
CA ALA A 172 22.30 -4.33 7.57
C ALA A 172 21.09 -5.01 6.90
N GLN A 173 20.15 -5.50 7.70
CA GLN A 173 18.94 -6.12 7.16
C GLN A 173 17.72 -5.71 7.97
N VAL A 174 16.67 -5.30 7.26
CA VAL A 174 15.30 -5.18 7.75
C VAL A 174 14.53 -6.41 7.27
N ASP A 175 13.85 -7.11 8.17
CA ASP A 175 13.04 -8.28 7.84
C ASP A 175 11.76 -8.32 8.67
N LEU A 176 10.69 -7.84 8.03
CA LEU A 176 9.37 -7.68 8.61
C LEU A 176 8.44 -8.85 8.23
N ARG A 177 8.97 -9.93 7.64
CA ARG A 177 8.18 -11.14 7.34
C ARG A 177 7.58 -11.70 8.63
N GLY A 178 6.33 -12.17 8.53
CA GLY A 178 5.54 -12.57 9.69
C GLY A 178 4.72 -11.43 10.31
N THR A 179 5.06 -10.18 10.00
CA THR A 179 4.28 -9.01 10.41
C THR A 179 3.38 -8.52 9.27
N PRO A 180 2.31 -7.77 9.55
CA PRO A 180 1.52 -7.09 8.53
C PRO A 180 2.15 -5.76 8.13
N PHE A 181 3.48 -5.63 8.14
CA PHE A 181 4.17 -4.38 7.80
C PHE A 181 5.26 -4.61 6.75
N ALA A 182 5.55 -3.55 6.00
CA ALA A 182 6.70 -3.42 5.12
C ALA A 182 7.34 -2.05 5.28
N VAL A 183 8.57 -1.89 4.80
CA VAL A 183 9.22 -0.57 4.73
C VAL A 183 8.52 0.24 3.63
N ALA A 184 8.12 1.47 3.92
CA ALA A 184 7.51 2.29 2.87
C ALA A 184 8.57 2.67 1.80
N PRO A 185 8.16 2.87 0.53
CA PRO A 185 9.09 3.28 -0.52
C PRO A 185 9.83 4.58 -0.20
N GLY A 186 11.11 4.65 -0.57
CA GLY A 186 11.94 5.85 -0.40
C GLY A 186 12.33 6.18 1.05
N GLN A 187 12.13 5.25 1.99
CA GLN A 187 12.44 5.45 3.41
C GLN A 187 13.87 5.08 3.80
N LEU A 188 14.76 4.92 2.83
CA LEU A 188 16.17 4.61 3.04
C LEU A 188 17.00 5.42 2.06
N SER A 189 18.03 6.09 2.57
CA SER A 189 18.86 7.01 1.80
C SER A 189 20.31 6.97 2.26
N LEU A 190 21.21 7.29 1.33
CA LEU A 190 22.62 7.53 1.64
C LEU A 190 22.78 8.83 2.43
N GLY A 191 23.67 8.82 3.41
CA GLY A 191 24.09 10.01 4.16
C GLY A 191 25.54 9.93 4.60
N GLY A 192 26.11 11.06 5.00
CA GLY A 192 27.50 11.16 5.46
C GLY A 192 28.46 11.63 4.37
N SER A 193 29.75 11.41 4.61
CA SER A 193 30.83 11.90 3.73
C SER A 193 31.16 10.86 2.66
N SER A 194 31.10 11.31 1.40
CA SER A 194 31.28 10.47 0.19
C SER A 194 30.57 9.11 0.31
N PRO A 195 29.24 9.11 0.54
CA PRO A 195 28.54 7.90 0.93
C PRO A 195 28.38 6.95 -0.26
N GLN A 196 28.46 5.67 0.04
CA GLN A 196 28.30 4.57 -0.92
C GLN A 196 27.39 3.50 -0.33
N GLY A 197 26.63 2.83 -1.18
CA GLY A 197 25.76 1.73 -0.78
C GLY A 197 24.42 1.73 -1.50
N SER A 198 23.55 0.81 -1.12
CA SER A 198 22.21 0.67 -1.67
C SER A 198 21.23 0.06 -0.67
N ALA A 199 19.95 0.24 -0.96
CA ALA A 199 18.87 -0.49 -0.32
C ALA A 199 18.20 -1.38 -1.38
N VAL A 200 18.18 -2.69 -1.15
CA VAL A 200 17.61 -3.69 -2.06
C VAL A 200 16.41 -4.33 -1.40
N TYR A 201 15.23 -4.06 -1.97
CA TYR A 201 13.95 -4.54 -1.46
C TYR A 201 13.61 -5.90 -2.07
N SER A 202 13.08 -6.82 -1.27
CA SER A 202 12.49 -8.06 -1.76
C SER A 202 11.15 -7.79 -2.47
N GLU A 203 10.60 -8.81 -3.11
CA GLU A 203 9.18 -8.79 -3.43
C GLU A 203 8.38 -8.45 -2.16
N ALA A 204 7.40 -7.56 -2.32
CA ALA A 204 6.52 -7.11 -1.24
C ALA A 204 7.16 -6.21 -0.15
N ASP A 205 8.39 -5.73 -0.34
CA ASP A 205 9.07 -4.73 0.54
C ASP A 205 9.22 -5.13 2.02
N GLN A 206 9.04 -6.41 2.36
CA GLN A 206 9.15 -6.89 3.74
C GLN A 206 10.57 -7.24 4.14
N VAL A 207 11.47 -7.49 3.18
CA VAL A 207 12.89 -7.65 3.44
C VAL A 207 13.64 -6.55 2.70
N VAL A 208 14.54 -5.86 3.40
CA VAL A 208 15.44 -4.88 2.80
C VAL A 208 16.86 -5.20 3.20
N GLY A 209 17.67 -5.57 2.21
CA GLY A 209 19.13 -5.65 2.36
C GLY A 209 19.72 -4.25 2.19
N LEU A 210 20.52 -3.82 3.16
CA LEU A 210 21.17 -2.52 3.16
C LEU A 210 22.67 -2.72 3.05
N SER A 211 23.31 -1.95 2.18
CA SER A 211 24.74 -1.72 2.22
C SER A 211 24.99 -0.23 2.41
N GLY A 212 25.90 0.13 3.30
CA GLY A 212 26.21 1.53 3.59
C GLY A 212 27.65 1.73 4.06
N GLY A 213 28.32 2.75 3.55
CA GLY A 213 29.73 3.02 3.84
C GLY A 213 30.27 4.18 3.03
N GLY A 214 31.57 4.16 2.76
CA GLY A 214 32.29 5.24 2.07
C GLY A 214 33.33 5.88 2.99
N SER A 215 33.51 7.19 2.87
CA SER A 215 34.41 7.95 3.76
C SER A 215 33.63 8.50 4.95
N CYS A 216 33.13 7.60 5.80
CA CYS A 216 32.15 7.88 6.85
C CYS A 216 30.75 8.14 6.29
N GLY A 217 30.31 7.22 5.43
CA GLY A 217 28.94 7.21 4.92
C GLY A 217 28.12 6.08 5.53
N TRP A 218 26.80 6.22 5.39
CA TRP A 218 25.82 5.25 5.85
C TRP A 218 24.65 5.14 4.88
N MET A 219 23.94 4.03 4.97
CA MET A 219 22.59 3.83 4.46
C MET A 219 21.66 3.75 5.67
N GLY A 220 20.60 4.55 5.70
CA GLY A 220 19.63 4.54 6.79
C GLY A 220 18.39 5.41 6.53
N PRO A 221 17.49 5.53 7.51
CA PRO A 221 16.27 6.34 7.35
C PRO A 221 16.56 7.82 7.04
N PRO A 222 15.74 8.49 6.21
CA PRO A 222 15.89 9.92 5.92
C PRO A 222 15.98 10.77 7.19
N GLY A 223 16.90 11.73 7.19
CA GLY A 223 17.18 12.57 8.36
C GLY A 223 18.17 11.97 9.36
N SER A 224 18.68 10.76 9.11
CA SER A 224 19.80 10.19 9.90
C SER A 224 21.04 11.09 9.83
N TYR A 225 21.65 11.37 10.97
CA TYR A 225 22.90 12.12 11.09
C TYR A 225 23.79 11.44 12.12
N ASN A 226 24.97 10.96 11.70
CA ASN A 226 25.85 10.14 12.52
C ASN A 226 25.08 9.04 13.29
N PRO A 227 24.42 8.12 12.57
CA PRO A 227 23.41 7.25 13.15
C PRO A 227 24.02 6.09 13.92
N PHE A 228 24.51 6.38 15.13
CA PHE A 228 25.06 5.42 16.07
C PHE A 228 24.59 5.73 17.49
N ASN A 229 24.70 4.75 18.37
CA ASN A 229 24.13 4.79 19.72
C ASN A 229 22.63 5.14 19.66
N GLN A 230 22.14 6.06 20.49
CA GLN A 230 20.73 6.49 20.50
C GLN A 230 20.42 7.61 19.47
N SER A 231 21.25 7.77 18.43
CA SER A 231 21.05 8.79 17.38
C SER A 231 20.38 8.17 16.15
N GLY A 232 19.10 7.84 16.24
CA GLY A 232 18.31 7.28 15.13
C GLY A 232 17.38 8.30 14.47
N ALA A 233 16.92 7.99 13.26
CA ALA A 233 15.83 8.70 12.60
C ALA A 233 14.60 7.79 12.47
N ALA A 234 13.41 8.38 12.31
CA ALA A 234 12.19 7.59 12.19
C ALA A 234 12.14 6.81 10.88
N LEU A 235 11.84 5.52 10.95
CA LEU A 235 11.59 4.68 9.77
C LEU A 235 10.07 4.55 9.56
N GLN A 236 9.56 4.99 8.41
CA GLN A 236 8.14 4.85 8.10
C GLN A 236 7.84 3.43 7.60
N LEU A 237 6.93 2.75 8.27
CA LEU A 237 6.34 1.50 7.79
C LEU A 237 5.03 1.75 7.05
N GLN A 238 4.63 0.79 6.24
CA GLN A 238 3.30 0.69 5.64
C GLN A 238 2.63 -0.61 6.10
N TYR A 239 1.33 -0.55 6.39
CA TYR A 239 0.55 -1.73 6.74
C TYR A 239 0.25 -2.55 5.48
N ARG A 240 0.48 -3.86 5.53
CA ARG A 240 0.27 -4.83 4.46
C ARG A 240 -0.36 -6.07 5.06
N SER A 241 -1.67 -6.21 4.93
CA SER A 241 -2.34 -7.43 5.38
C SER A 241 -2.43 -8.42 4.22
N ASN A 242 -1.89 -9.63 4.43
CA ASN A 242 -2.03 -10.72 3.46
C ASN A 242 -3.50 -11.13 3.23
N ALA A 243 -4.41 -10.75 4.13
CA ALA A 243 -5.83 -10.97 3.97
C ALA A 243 -6.51 -9.95 3.05
N LEU A 244 -5.85 -8.83 2.72
CA LEU A 244 -6.41 -7.84 1.81
C LEU A 244 -6.07 -8.22 0.36
N PRO A 245 -7.08 -8.35 -0.52
CA PRO A 245 -6.85 -8.72 -1.92
C PRO A 245 -6.28 -7.51 -2.70
N THR A 246 -5.18 -7.72 -3.44
CA THR A 246 -4.68 -6.72 -4.41
C THR A 246 -5.31 -6.94 -5.77
N THR A 247 -5.60 -8.20 -6.10
CA THR A 247 -6.14 -8.63 -7.40
C THR A 247 -7.51 -9.29 -7.23
N CYS A 248 -8.27 -9.35 -8.31
CA CYS A 248 -9.48 -10.18 -8.36
C CYS A 248 -9.14 -11.68 -8.21
N GLN A 249 -7.91 -12.08 -8.57
CA GLN A 249 -7.40 -13.43 -8.33
C GLN A 249 -7.19 -13.72 -6.83
N ASP A 250 -6.65 -12.77 -6.07
CA ASP A 250 -6.53 -12.89 -4.60
C ASP A 250 -7.92 -13.04 -3.97
N LEU A 251 -8.87 -12.23 -4.42
CA LEU A 251 -10.25 -12.29 -3.98
C LEU A 251 -10.86 -13.66 -4.29
N GLN A 252 -10.76 -14.14 -5.54
CA GLN A 252 -11.27 -15.46 -5.95
C GLN A 252 -10.64 -16.59 -5.13
N ALA A 253 -9.35 -16.51 -4.81
CA ALA A 253 -8.66 -17.50 -3.98
C ALA A 253 -9.16 -17.49 -2.53
N SER A 254 -9.40 -16.30 -1.97
CA SER A 254 -9.91 -16.14 -0.59
C SER A 254 -11.40 -16.42 -0.46
N GLN A 255 -12.17 -16.23 -1.53
CA GLN A 255 -13.63 -16.36 -1.58
C GLN A 255 -14.04 -17.08 -2.88
N PRO A 256 -13.83 -18.41 -2.97
CA PRO A 256 -14.19 -19.18 -4.15
C PRO A 256 -15.68 -19.10 -4.48
N GLY A 257 -16.02 -18.92 -5.75
CA GLY A 257 -17.41 -18.79 -6.21
C GLY A 257 -17.97 -17.37 -6.19
N SER A 258 -17.17 -16.36 -5.85
CA SER A 258 -17.53 -14.96 -5.99
C SER A 258 -17.93 -14.64 -7.45
N PRO A 259 -19.09 -14.00 -7.71
CA PRO A 259 -19.51 -13.64 -9.06
C PRO A 259 -18.73 -12.45 -9.63
N ASP A 260 -18.87 -12.18 -10.93
CA ASP A 260 -18.45 -10.90 -11.50
C ASP A 260 -19.16 -9.74 -10.79
N GLY A 261 -18.43 -8.66 -10.50
CA GLY A 261 -19.00 -7.53 -9.75
C GLY A 261 -17.96 -6.55 -9.24
N ASP A 262 -18.42 -5.53 -8.52
CA ASP A 262 -17.54 -4.53 -7.91
C ASP A 262 -17.04 -5.02 -6.54
N TYR A 263 -15.73 -4.97 -6.34
CA TYR A 263 -15.06 -5.38 -5.11
C TYR A 263 -14.02 -4.35 -4.68
N THR A 264 -13.75 -4.29 -3.37
CA THR A 264 -12.67 -3.45 -2.85
C THR A 264 -11.35 -4.21 -2.92
N LEU A 265 -10.41 -3.69 -3.70
CA LEU A 265 -9.02 -4.15 -3.77
C LEU A 265 -8.11 -3.12 -3.11
N TYR A 266 -6.90 -3.54 -2.76
CA TYR A 266 -5.96 -2.73 -1.98
C TYR A 266 -4.62 -2.67 -2.71
N VAL A 267 -4.18 -1.45 -3.07
CA VAL A 267 -2.89 -1.26 -3.74
C VAL A 267 -1.78 -1.81 -2.83
N ASN A 268 -0.96 -2.74 -3.33
CA ASN A 268 0.10 -3.40 -2.56
C ASN A 268 -0.37 -4.09 -1.26
N ARG A 269 -1.65 -4.48 -1.17
CA ARG A 269 -2.31 -4.97 0.06
C ARG A 269 -2.34 -3.95 1.20
N ASP A 270 -2.19 -2.66 0.87
CA ASP A 270 -2.22 -1.55 1.82
C ASP A 270 -3.67 -1.20 2.14
N GLY A 271 -4.09 -1.49 3.38
CA GLY A 271 -5.42 -1.20 3.90
C GLY A 271 -5.80 0.28 3.93
N LEU A 272 -4.83 1.18 3.78
CA LEU A 272 -5.03 2.62 3.66
C LEU A 272 -5.16 3.07 2.20
N LYS A 273 -4.99 2.16 1.24
CA LYS A 273 -5.13 2.41 -0.20
C LYS A 273 -6.20 1.53 -0.86
N PRO A 274 -7.46 1.55 -0.36
CA PRO A 274 -8.55 0.84 -1.00
C PRO A 274 -8.94 1.50 -2.33
N TRP A 275 -9.41 0.70 -3.27
CA TRP A 275 -10.08 1.18 -4.48
C TRP A 275 -11.13 0.16 -4.94
N VAL A 276 -12.16 0.63 -5.63
CA VAL A 276 -13.24 -0.23 -6.15
C VAL A 276 -12.86 -0.70 -7.55
N ALA A 277 -12.72 -2.02 -7.71
CA ALA A 277 -12.47 -2.68 -8.98
C ALA A 277 -13.71 -3.45 -9.42
N TYR A 278 -14.07 -3.34 -10.69
CA TYR A 278 -14.97 -4.33 -11.30
C TYR A 278 -14.16 -5.57 -11.66
N CYS A 279 -14.42 -6.67 -10.96
CA CYS A 279 -13.86 -7.98 -11.27
C CYS A 279 -14.71 -8.70 -12.30
N ARG A 280 -14.11 -8.98 -13.46
CA ARG A 280 -14.70 -9.72 -14.58
C ARG A 280 -14.13 -11.13 -14.65
N ASN A 281 -14.91 -12.07 -15.16
CA ASN A 281 -14.51 -13.45 -15.38
C ASN A 281 -14.03 -14.14 -14.10
N MET A 282 -14.71 -13.88 -12.98
CA MET A 282 -14.43 -14.46 -11.67
C MET A 282 -14.63 -15.97 -11.62
N ALA A 283 -15.36 -16.56 -12.57
CA ALA A 283 -15.46 -18.01 -12.73
C ALA A 283 -14.28 -18.64 -13.49
N GLY A 284 -13.49 -17.83 -14.19
CA GLY A 284 -12.34 -18.26 -14.99
C GLY A 284 -11.06 -17.58 -14.50
N THR A 285 -10.39 -16.87 -15.42
CA THR A 285 -9.24 -16.00 -15.11
C THR A 285 -9.74 -14.58 -14.85
N PRO A 286 -9.73 -14.13 -13.58
CA PRO A 286 -10.29 -12.84 -13.22
C PRO A 286 -9.55 -11.67 -13.88
N SER A 287 -10.28 -10.57 -14.04
CA SER A 287 -9.77 -9.34 -14.61
C SER A 287 -10.38 -8.12 -13.90
N GLU A 288 -9.53 -7.34 -13.26
CA GLU A 288 -9.75 -6.04 -12.64
C GLU A 288 -9.97 -4.92 -13.69
N TYR A 289 -10.99 -4.12 -13.48
CA TYR A 289 -11.21 -2.88 -14.22
C TYR A 289 -11.49 -1.73 -13.24
N LEU A 290 -10.82 -0.59 -13.44
CA LEU A 290 -11.13 0.66 -12.77
C LEU A 290 -12.43 1.23 -13.33
N THR A 291 -13.46 1.33 -12.49
CA THR A 291 -14.73 1.98 -12.86
C THR A 291 -14.55 3.50 -12.84
N LEU A 292 -14.91 4.15 -13.95
CA LEU A 292 -14.81 5.60 -14.10
C LEU A 292 -16.10 6.26 -13.61
N ALA A 293 -15.98 7.21 -12.69
CA ALA A 293 -17.15 7.96 -12.20
C ALA A 293 -17.65 8.97 -13.25
N GLN A 294 -16.73 9.60 -13.98
CA GLN A 294 -17.05 10.57 -15.02
C GLN A 294 -17.28 9.86 -16.35
N THR A 295 -18.55 9.60 -16.66
CA THR A 295 -18.97 8.95 -17.91
C THR A 295 -19.80 9.89 -18.78
N GLY A 296 -19.88 9.61 -20.08
CA GLY A 296 -20.67 10.38 -21.03
C GLY A 296 -19.84 11.00 -22.15
N ALA A 297 -20.51 11.77 -23.00
CA ALA A 297 -19.91 12.27 -24.24
C ALA A 297 -18.86 13.37 -24.04
N SER A 298 -18.49 13.78 -22.83
CA SER A 298 -17.46 14.81 -22.61
C SER A 298 -16.33 14.36 -21.69
N SER A 299 -16.38 13.12 -21.19
CA SER A 299 -15.43 12.59 -20.22
C SER A 299 -14.91 11.24 -20.66
N ASN A 300 -13.63 11.00 -20.35
CA ASN A 300 -12.96 9.73 -20.63
C ASN A 300 -13.14 9.25 -22.07
N TYR A 301 -12.83 10.13 -23.01
CA TYR A 301 -12.91 9.83 -24.43
C TYR A 301 -11.58 10.09 -25.15
N SER A 302 -11.37 9.33 -26.22
CA SER A 302 -10.29 9.53 -27.18
C SER A 302 -10.89 9.78 -28.55
N GLN A 303 -10.31 10.69 -29.33
CA GLN A 303 -10.81 11.01 -30.66
C GLN A 303 -9.69 11.12 -31.69
N TYR A 304 -9.96 10.50 -32.84
CA TYR A 304 -9.33 10.84 -34.10
C TYR A 304 -10.30 11.69 -34.91
N THR A 305 -9.99 12.99 -35.00
CA THR A 305 -10.77 13.91 -35.82
C THR A 305 -10.46 13.67 -37.29
N ALA A 306 -11.44 13.16 -38.05
CA ALA A 306 -11.40 13.09 -39.51
C ALA A 306 -11.20 14.47 -40.15
N GLY A 307 -10.48 14.50 -41.28
CA GLY A 307 -10.08 15.71 -42.01
C GLY A 307 -8.75 15.52 -42.71
N GLY A 308 -8.42 16.44 -43.63
CA GLY A 308 -7.14 16.44 -44.35
C GLY A 308 -6.82 15.08 -44.98
N ASN A 309 -5.69 14.49 -44.56
CA ASN A 309 -5.19 13.21 -45.05
C ASN A 309 -5.93 11.98 -44.48
N SER A 310 -7.00 12.21 -43.70
CA SER A 310 -7.79 11.16 -43.07
C SER A 310 -9.29 11.36 -43.31
N PRO A 311 -9.77 11.02 -44.53
CA PRO A 311 -11.17 11.18 -44.89
C PRO A 311 -12.07 10.20 -44.13
N GLY A 312 -13.31 10.63 -43.87
CA GLY A 312 -14.31 9.84 -43.15
C GLY A 312 -15.08 10.69 -42.14
N THR A 313 -15.47 10.07 -41.04
CA THR A 313 -16.13 10.68 -39.88
C THR A 313 -15.24 10.56 -38.65
N HIS A 314 -15.39 11.49 -37.69
CA HIS A 314 -14.57 11.48 -36.49
C HIS A 314 -14.71 10.14 -35.74
N VAL A 315 -13.60 9.47 -35.50
CA VAL A 315 -13.59 8.24 -34.70
C VAL A 315 -13.49 8.64 -33.25
N ARG A 316 -14.53 8.32 -32.49
CA ARG A 316 -14.64 8.73 -31.09
C ARG A 316 -14.97 7.54 -30.22
N THR A 317 -14.06 7.24 -29.30
CA THR A 317 -14.20 6.12 -28.36
C THR A 317 -14.35 6.65 -26.95
N VAL A 318 -15.46 6.31 -26.29
CA VAL A 318 -15.77 6.67 -24.90
C VAL A 318 -15.58 5.45 -24.01
N TYR A 319 -15.09 5.65 -22.78
CA TYR A 319 -14.77 4.58 -21.84
C TYR A 319 -15.60 4.70 -20.56
N THR A 320 -16.08 3.55 -20.07
CA THR A 320 -16.80 3.45 -18.78
C THR A 320 -15.97 2.73 -17.71
N ARG A 321 -15.05 1.85 -18.13
CA ARG A 321 -14.05 1.23 -17.26
C ARG A 321 -12.72 1.05 -17.99
N LEU A 322 -11.63 0.98 -17.23
CA LEU A 322 -10.27 0.81 -17.74
C LEU A 322 -9.64 -0.46 -17.17
N ARG A 323 -9.06 -1.31 -18.02
CA ARG A 323 -8.30 -2.47 -17.54
C ARG A 323 -7.04 -1.98 -16.81
N LEU A 324 -6.94 -2.26 -15.52
CA LEU A 324 -5.85 -1.80 -14.65
C LEU A 324 -5.11 -3.00 -14.09
N ASP A 325 -3.78 -3.01 -14.22
CA ASP A 325 -2.93 -3.90 -13.44
C ASP A 325 -2.77 -3.31 -12.02
N PRO A 326 -3.30 -3.97 -10.98
CA PRO A 326 -3.29 -3.44 -9.62
C PRO A 326 -1.92 -3.51 -8.93
N VAL A 327 -0.97 -4.28 -9.49
CA VAL A 327 0.39 -4.40 -8.97
C VAL A 327 1.26 -3.29 -9.54
N THR A 328 1.17 -3.04 -10.85
CA THR A 328 1.99 -2.01 -11.51
C THR A 328 1.31 -0.65 -11.63
N LEU A 329 0.01 -0.58 -11.32
CA LEU A 329 -0.87 0.58 -11.54
C LEU A 329 -0.84 1.11 -12.97
N ARG A 330 -0.72 0.20 -13.95
CA ARG A 330 -0.72 0.54 -15.38
C ARG A 330 -2.07 0.22 -16.00
N VAL A 331 -2.67 1.22 -16.63
CA VAL A 331 -3.85 1.04 -17.46
C VAL A 331 -3.44 0.45 -18.81
N ASN A 332 -4.07 -0.64 -19.22
CA ASN A 332 -3.99 -1.11 -20.60
C ASN A 332 -4.93 -0.26 -21.48
N THR A 333 -4.38 0.76 -22.14
CA THR A 333 -5.15 1.69 -22.97
C THR A 333 -5.69 1.08 -24.27
N ALA A 334 -5.15 -0.07 -24.68
CA ALA A 334 -5.63 -0.82 -25.84
C ALA A 334 -6.88 -1.66 -25.54
N ASP A 335 -7.18 -1.92 -24.26
CA ASP A 335 -8.35 -2.68 -23.85
C ASP A 335 -9.63 -1.86 -24.11
N GLN A 336 -10.50 -2.39 -24.97
CA GLN A 336 -11.74 -1.74 -25.39
C GLN A 336 -13.00 -2.43 -24.83
N THR A 337 -12.85 -3.33 -23.86
CA THR A 337 -13.93 -4.17 -23.30
C THR A 337 -15.11 -3.35 -22.78
N PHE A 338 -14.84 -2.22 -22.13
CA PHE A 338 -15.85 -1.32 -21.57
C PHE A 338 -15.86 0.05 -22.27
N SER A 339 -15.73 0.01 -23.59
CA SER A 339 -15.75 1.20 -24.44
C SER A 339 -16.85 1.14 -25.51
N THR A 340 -17.23 2.29 -26.04
CA THR A 340 -18.10 2.41 -27.21
C THR A 340 -17.46 3.36 -28.20
N SER A 341 -17.40 2.97 -29.47
CA SER A 341 -16.82 3.78 -30.52
C SER A 341 -17.86 4.17 -31.57
N THR A 342 -17.70 5.36 -32.14
CA THR A 342 -18.52 5.89 -33.23
C THR A 342 -17.63 6.45 -34.32
N GLY A 343 -18.15 6.49 -35.56
CA GLY A 343 -17.44 6.98 -36.72
C GLY A 343 -16.41 6.01 -37.28
N ALA A 344 -15.86 6.38 -38.43
CA ALA A 344 -14.83 5.63 -39.15
C ALA A 344 -14.09 6.56 -40.11
N LEU A 345 -12.77 6.41 -40.21
CA LEU A 345 -11.94 7.13 -41.18
C LEU A 345 -10.83 6.23 -41.75
N SER A 346 -10.16 6.71 -42.79
CA SER A 346 -8.98 6.05 -43.36
C SER A 346 -7.68 6.75 -42.92
N HIS A 347 -6.71 5.99 -42.42
CA HIS A 347 -5.35 6.46 -42.15
C HIS A 347 -4.35 5.64 -42.95
N GLY A 348 -3.69 6.24 -43.94
CA GLY A 348 -2.72 5.53 -44.80
C GLY A 348 -3.33 4.31 -45.50
N GLY A 349 -4.63 4.35 -45.82
CA GLY A 349 -5.39 3.24 -46.41
C GLY A 349 -5.96 2.23 -45.39
N ALA A 350 -5.54 2.27 -44.12
CA ALA A 350 -6.10 1.40 -43.07
C ALA A 350 -7.38 1.99 -42.48
N PRO A 351 -8.42 1.17 -42.20
CA PRO A 351 -9.60 1.63 -41.50
C PRO A 351 -9.29 1.89 -40.03
N VAL A 352 -9.74 3.03 -39.53
CA VAL A 352 -9.76 3.37 -38.11
C VAL A 352 -11.21 3.40 -37.66
N THR A 353 -11.53 2.59 -36.66
CA THR A 353 -12.89 2.45 -36.11
C THR A 353 -12.95 2.64 -34.60
N SER A 354 -11.80 2.68 -33.93
CA SER A 354 -11.70 3.03 -32.52
C SER A 354 -10.39 3.76 -32.20
N MET A 355 -10.33 4.33 -31.00
CA MET A 355 -9.16 4.97 -30.43
C MET A 355 -8.82 4.32 -29.09
N PRO A 356 -7.54 4.06 -28.79
CA PRO A 356 -7.12 3.63 -27.46
C PRO A 356 -7.36 4.74 -26.44
N TYR A 357 -7.50 4.39 -25.17
CA TYR A 357 -7.73 5.36 -24.10
C TYR A 357 -6.56 6.34 -23.98
N ALA A 358 -6.85 7.58 -23.59
CA ALA A 358 -5.86 8.64 -23.40
C ALA A 358 -5.09 9.02 -24.67
N ALA A 359 -5.76 9.04 -25.83
CA ALA A 359 -5.17 9.41 -27.12
C ALA A 359 -6.00 10.47 -27.86
N ALA A 360 -5.31 11.39 -28.53
CA ALA A 360 -5.90 12.42 -29.38
C ALA A 360 -5.12 12.51 -30.69
N MET A 361 -5.78 12.38 -31.84
CA MET A 361 -5.10 12.33 -33.15
C MET A 361 -5.83 13.14 -34.23
N GLY A 362 -5.08 13.76 -35.12
CA GLY A 362 -5.64 14.48 -36.26
C GLY A 362 -4.64 14.69 -37.40
N CYS A 363 -5.14 14.68 -38.64
CA CYS A 363 -4.37 14.97 -39.84
C CYS A 363 -4.84 16.28 -40.46
N SER A 364 -4.03 17.34 -40.31
CA SER A 364 -4.36 18.72 -40.67
C SER A 364 -5.64 19.22 -39.99
N THR A 365 -5.98 18.63 -38.86
CA THR A 365 -7.10 18.98 -37.98
C THR A 365 -6.73 18.62 -36.55
N TRP A 366 -7.42 19.21 -35.58
CA TRP A 366 -7.17 18.95 -34.16
C TRP A 366 -7.94 17.71 -33.70
N GLY A 367 -7.19 16.67 -33.33
CA GLY A 367 -7.64 15.59 -32.47
C GLY A 367 -7.82 16.06 -31.04
N VAL A 368 -8.78 15.48 -30.33
CA VAL A 368 -9.09 15.82 -28.94
C VAL A 368 -9.32 14.56 -28.10
N GLY A 369 -9.11 14.67 -26.80
CA GLY A 369 -9.41 13.60 -25.86
C GLY A 369 -9.21 14.07 -24.43
N ASN A 370 -9.67 13.28 -23.47
CA ASN A 370 -9.35 13.52 -22.08
C ASN A 370 -9.27 12.24 -21.25
N VAL A 371 -8.44 12.35 -20.20
CA VAL A 371 -8.43 11.45 -19.04
C VAL A 371 -9.14 12.17 -17.91
N ASP A 372 -10.08 11.51 -17.25
CA ASP A 372 -10.82 12.07 -16.11
C ASP A 372 -11.04 11.00 -15.04
N LEU A 373 -10.12 10.96 -14.09
CA LEU A 373 -10.07 10.00 -12.98
C LEU A 373 -10.74 10.53 -11.71
N ARG A 374 -11.42 11.68 -11.77
CA ARG A 374 -12.16 12.23 -10.62
C ARG A 374 -13.20 11.23 -10.15
N GLY A 375 -13.35 11.11 -8.82
CA GLY A 375 -14.19 10.08 -8.20
C GLY A 375 -13.51 8.71 -8.09
N THR A 376 -12.25 8.58 -8.50
CA THR A 376 -11.38 7.42 -8.21
C THR A 376 -10.21 7.85 -7.33
N PRO A 377 -9.55 6.92 -6.61
CA PRO A 377 -8.36 7.24 -5.80
C PRO A 377 -7.07 7.25 -6.64
N PHE A 378 -7.16 7.58 -7.93
CA PHE A 378 -6.02 7.57 -8.85
C PHE A 378 -5.85 8.92 -9.53
N ALA A 379 -4.60 9.21 -9.87
CA ALA A 379 -4.20 10.30 -10.73
C ALA A 379 -3.22 9.79 -11.79
N VAL A 380 -3.09 10.51 -12.90
CA VAL A 380 -2.08 10.16 -13.90
C VAL A 380 -0.70 10.52 -13.37
N ALA A 381 0.27 9.63 -13.52
CA ALA A 381 1.64 9.96 -13.14
C ALA A 381 2.15 11.18 -13.94
N PRO A 382 3.04 12.02 -13.39
CA PRO A 382 3.62 13.13 -14.14
C PRO A 382 4.42 12.66 -15.36
N GLY A 383 4.41 13.44 -16.45
CA GLY A 383 5.28 13.22 -17.61
C GLY A 383 4.94 11.98 -18.46
N GLN A 384 3.70 11.48 -18.39
CA GLN A 384 3.30 10.24 -19.08
C GLN A 384 2.76 10.44 -20.49
N PHE A 385 2.72 11.66 -21.01
CA PHE A 385 2.25 11.95 -22.37
C PHE A 385 3.36 12.51 -23.25
N ARG A 386 3.24 12.25 -24.55
CA ARG A 386 4.14 12.79 -25.58
C ARG A 386 3.35 13.18 -26.83
N VAL A 387 3.84 14.21 -27.52
CA VAL A 387 3.42 14.55 -28.89
C VAL A 387 4.21 13.69 -29.88
N GLY A 388 3.56 13.17 -30.92
CA GLY A 388 4.22 12.46 -32.01
C GLY A 388 3.51 12.57 -33.33
N GLY A 389 4.08 11.95 -34.38
CA GLY A 389 3.59 12.04 -35.75
C GLY A 389 4.29 13.11 -36.59
N ILE A 390 3.92 13.20 -37.87
CA ILE A 390 4.59 14.05 -38.86
C ILE A 390 4.17 15.50 -38.68
N SER A 391 5.15 16.43 -38.67
CA SER A 391 4.91 17.87 -38.48
C SER A 391 3.98 18.15 -37.29
N SER A 392 4.23 17.45 -36.18
CA SER A 392 3.28 17.35 -35.07
C SER A 392 3.33 18.56 -34.14
N SER A 393 2.15 18.91 -33.64
CA SER A 393 1.92 19.88 -32.59
C SER A 393 0.85 19.30 -31.65
N GLY A 394 0.85 19.68 -30.38
CA GLY A 394 -0.10 19.13 -29.43
C GLY A 394 0.04 19.70 -28.04
N SER A 395 -0.95 19.39 -27.19
CA SER A 395 -0.91 19.74 -25.77
C SER A 395 -1.49 18.62 -24.91
N PHE A 396 -1.02 18.54 -23.67
CA PHE A 396 -1.58 17.70 -22.62
C PHE A 396 -1.55 18.49 -21.32
N ASN A 397 -2.71 18.99 -20.90
CA ASN A 397 -2.82 19.89 -19.77
C ASN A 397 -3.38 19.13 -18.57
N TYR A 398 -2.55 18.96 -17.55
CA TYR A 398 -2.94 18.36 -16.27
C TYR A 398 -3.73 19.37 -15.43
N SER A 399 -4.82 18.93 -14.82
CA SER A 399 -5.50 19.69 -13.77
C SER A 399 -4.68 19.71 -12.48
N GLN A 400 -5.15 20.47 -11.49
CA GLN A 400 -4.73 20.27 -10.11
C GLN A 400 -4.92 18.80 -9.71
N ALA A 401 -3.97 18.25 -8.95
CA ALA A 401 -3.88 16.85 -8.53
C ALA A 401 -3.77 15.81 -9.67
N ASN A 402 -3.55 16.20 -10.93
CA ASN A 402 -3.36 15.31 -12.09
C ASN A 402 -4.50 14.30 -12.34
N GLN A 403 -5.72 14.58 -11.85
CA GLN A 403 -6.87 13.69 -12.06
C GLN A 403 -7.58 13.93 -13.40
N VAL A 404 -7.40 15.10 -14.01
CA VAL A 404 -7.88 15.38 -15.37
C VAL A 404 -6.70 15.73 -16.25
N VAL A 405 -6.67 15.18 -17.47
CA VAL A 405 -5.72 15.57 -18.50
C VAL A 405 -6.47 15.84 -19.79
N ALA A 406 -6.43 17.08 -20.27
CA ALA A 406 -6.98 17.46 -21.56
C ALA A 406 -5.93 17.28 -22.65
N LEU A 407 -6.24 16.54 -23.71
CA LEU A 407 -5.33 16.15 -24.78
C LEU A 407 -5.74 16.81 -26.10
N SER A 408 -4.76 17.33 -26.84
CA SER A 408 -4.96 17.80 -28.21
C SER A 408 -3.78 17.43 -29.10
N GLY A 409 -4.06 16.86 -30.28
CA GLY A 409 -3.04 16.43 -31.24
C GLY A 409 -3.31 17.01 -32.63
N TYR A 410 -2.29 17.55 -33.28
CA TYR A 410 -2.35 18.17 -34.60
C TYR A 410 -1.08 17.85 -35.40
N GLY A 411 -1.15 18.01 -36.72
CA GLY A 411 0.01 17.94 -37.61
C GLY A 411 -0.36 17.27 -38.92
N GLY A 412 0.64 16.85 -39.69
CA GLY A 412 0.47 15.95 -40.84
C GLY A 412 0.17 14.52 -40.41
N CYS A 413 -0.84 14.33 -39.55
CA CYS A 413 -1.13 13.14 -38.75
C CYS A 413 -0.38 13.09 -37.42
N GLY A 414 -0.48 14.19 -36.66
CA GLY A 414 0.07 14.26 -35.31
C GLY A 414 -0.91 13.76 -34.26
N TRP A 415 -0.36 13.33 -33.13
CA TRP A 415 -1.10 12.75 -32.03
C TRP A 415 -0.47 13.13 -30.68
N VAL A 416 -1.28 13.04 -29.63
CA VAL A 416 -0.86 12.99 -28.23
C VAL A 416 -1.35 11.67 -27.64
N GLY A 417 -0.49 10.99 -26.91
CA GLY A 417 -0.80 9.71 -26.26
C GLY A 417 0.25 9.35 -25.20
N PRO A 418 0.07 8.21 -24.50
CA PRO A 418 1.04 7.76 -23.50
C PRO A 418 2.45 7.64 -24.08
N VAL A 419 3.48 7.80 -23.22
CA VAL A 419 4.87 7.62 -23.64
C VAL A 419 5.06 6.25 -24.28
N GLY A 420 5.72 6.22 -25.43
CA GLY A 420 5.92 5.02 -26.24
C GLY A 420 4.89 4.85 -27.35
N SER A 421 3.81 5.65 -27.40
CA SER A 421 2.81 5.54 -28.46
C SER A 421 3.42 5.75 -29.85
N PHE A 422 2.82 5.07 -30.82
CA PHE A 422 3.10 5.24 -32.24
C PHE A 422 1.81 4.92 -33.00
N ASN A 423 1.27 5.90 -33.73
CA ASN A 423 -0.01 5.81 -34.42
C ASN A 423 -1.11 5.20 -33.54
N PRO A 424 -1.48 5.89 -32.43
CA PRO A 424 -2.35 5.34 -31.39
C PRO A 424 -3.82 5.35 -31.84
N PHE A 425 -4.17 4.46 -32.75
CA PHE A 425 -5.54 4.21 -33.19
C PHE A 425 -5.85 2.71 -33.16
N ASN A 426 -7.15 2.38 -33.22
CA ASN A 426 -7.66 1.04 -32.97
C ASN A 426 -7.14 0.51 -31.63
N GLN A 427 -6.53 -0.68 -31.62
CA GLN A 427 -5.97 -1.33 -30.42
C GLN A 427 -4.48 -1.01 -30.21
N SER A 428 -3.94 0.01 -30.90
CA SER A 428 -2.53 0.42 -30.78
C SER A 428 -2.29 1.33 -29.56
N GLY A 429 -2.66 0.84 -28.38
CA GLY A 429 -2.46 1.55 -27.11
C GLY A 429 -1.07 1.33 -26.51
N GLN A 430 -0.70 2.20 -25.57
CA GLN A 430 0.46 2.01 -24.70
C GLN A 430 0.05 2.12 -23.23
N PRO A 431 0.71 1.39 -22.31
CA PRO A 431 0.36 1.44 -20.90
C PRO A 431 0.40 2.88 -20.36
N LEU A 432 -0.62 3.28 -19.61
CA LEU A 432 -0.65 4.58 -18.93
C LEU A 432 -0.44 4.36 -17.42
N PRO A 433 0.69 4.78 -16.84
CA PRO A 433 0.93 4.67 -15.41
C PRO A 433 0.07 5.63 -14.59
N LEU A 434 -0.56 5.09 -13.55
CA LEU A 434 -1.30 5.83 -12.54
C LEU A 434 -0.52 5.86 -11.22
N VAL A 435 -0.89 6.79 -10.36
CA VAL A 435 -0.47 6.84 -8.95
C VAL A 435 -1.71 6.83 -8.06
N TYR A 436 -1.61 6.18 -6.90
CA TYR A 436 -2.65 6.29 -5.88
C TYR A 436 -2.61 7.70 -5.28
N ALA A 437 -3.69 8.44 -5.44
CA ALA A 437 -3.91 9.76 -4.88
C ALA A 437 -5.11 9.63 -3.95
N ALA A 438 -4.90 9.77 -2.63
CA ALA A 438 -5.97 9.65 -1.65
C ALA A 438 -7.19 10.51 -2.09
N PRO A 439 -8.43 10.00 -1.96
CA PRO A 439 -9.62 10.76 -2.35
C PRO A 439 -9.60 12.14 -1.66
N GLN A 440 -9.79 13.20 -2.45
CA GLN A 440 -10.03 14.55 -1.90
C GLN A 440 -11.48 14.71 -1.47
#